data_AF-A0A7K2BUG4-F1
#
_entry.id   AF-A0A7K2BUG4-F1
#
_cell.length_a   1.000
_cell.length_b   1.000
_cell.length_c   1.000
_cell.angle_alpha   90.00
_cell.angle_beta   90.00
_cell.angle_gamma   90.00
#
_symmetry.space_group_name_H-M   'P 1'
#
loop_
_entity.id
_entity.type
_entity.pdbx_description
1 polymer ?
#
loop_
_entity_poly.entity_id
_entity_poly.type
_entity_poly.pdbx_seq_one_letter_code
_entity_poly.pdbx_strand_id
1 'polypeptide(L)' 'MDGIHDMGGMQGWGTVAIDPDEPVFRERWHGRAFAMGAMSMGLSGTNLDAFRHGLERLHP' A
#
# COMPACT_ATOMS: atom_id res chain seq x y z
N MET A 1 -14.07 5.61 1.43
CA MET A 1 -14.41 6.42 0.23
C MET A 1 -14.63 5.44 -0.90
N ASP A 2 -15.57 5.68 -1.81
CA ASP A 2 -15.80 4.77 -2.95
C ASP A 2 -14.73 5.03 -4.03
N GLY A 3 -13.54 4.47 -3.83
CA GLY A 3 -12.38 4.62 -4.72
C GLY A 3 -11.76 3.29 -5.11
N ILE A 4 -10.78 3.30 -6.03
CA ILE A 4 -10.20 2.07 -6.62
C ILE A 4 -9.54 1.12 -5.59
N HIS A 5 -9.20 1.62 -4.41
CA HIS A 5 -8.65 0.81 -3.32
C HIS A 5 -9.67 -0.19 -2.75
N ASP A 6 -10.98 0.06 -2.90
CA ASP A 6 -12.04 -0.84 -2.46
C ASP A 6 -12.38 -1.85 -3.57
N MET A 7 -11.54 -2.87 -3.70
CA MET A 7 -11.65 -3.86 -4.77
C MET A 7 -12.59 -5.03 -4.44
N GLY A 8 -13.28 -5.00 -3.30
CA GLY A 8 -14.15 -6.08 -2.84
C GLY A 8 -15.28 -6.38 -3.83
N GLY A 9 -15.26 -7.56 -4.44
CA GLY A 9 -16.31 -7.98 -5.39
C GLY A 9 -16.15 -7.47 -6.83
N MET A 10 -15.07 -6.76 -7.15
CA MET A 10 -14.77 -6.33 -8.53
C MET A 10 -14.39 -7.52 -9.42
N GLN A 11 -14.78 -7.45 -10.70
CA GLN A 11 -14.47 -8.45 -11.73
C GLN A 11 -13.44 -7.90 -12.73
N GLY A 12 -12.77 -8.79 -13.47
CA GLY A 12 -11.89 -8.42 -14.59
C GLY A 12 -10.38 -8.41 -14.31
N TRP A 13 -9.93 -8.83 -13.11
CA TRP A 13 -8.51 -8.82 -12.71
C TRP A 13 -7.69 -10.03 -13.17
N GLY A 14 -8.34 -11.09 -13.66
CA GLY A 14 -7.66 -12.32 -14.07
C GLY A 14 -7.28 -13.25 -12.91
N THR A 15 -6.30 -14.13 -13.14
CA THR A 15 -5.83 -15.13 -12.18
C THR A 15 -4.70 -14.58 -11.32
N VAL A 16 -4.68 -14.92 -10.04
CA VAL A 16 -3.57 -14.59 -9.12
C VAL A 16 -2.31 -15.39 -9.50
N ALA A 17 -1.22 -14.70 -9.81
CA ALA A 17 0.10 -15.30 -9.97
C ALA A 17 0.85 -15.27 -8.64
N ILE A 18 1.42 -16.41 -8.22
CA ILE A 18 2.15 -16.56 -6.95
C ILE A 18 3.57 -17.02 -7.26
N ASP A 19 4.55 -16.28 -6.75
CA ASP A 19 5.97 -16.62 -6.79
C ASP A 19 6.35 -17.27 -5.45
N PRO A 20 6.68 -18.59 -5.40
CA PRO A 20 6.94 -19.29 -4.14
C PRO A 20 8.21 -18.81 -3.43
N ASP A 21 9.12 -18.16 -4.16
CA ASP A 21 10.41 -17.68 -3.66
C ASP A 21 10.42 -16.14 -3.53
N GLU A 22 9.24 -15.50 -3.47
CA GLU A 22 9.14 -14.04 -3.44
C GLU A 22 9.87 -13.45 -2.21
N PRO A 23 10.88 -12.57 -2.41
CA PRO A 23 11.57 -11.92 -1.31
C PRO A 23 10.71 -10.82 -0.70
N VAL A 24 10.84 -10.60 0.62
CA VAL A 24 10.13 -9.51 1.35
C VAL A 24 10.33 -8.14 0.67
N PHE A 25 11.55 -7.85 0.22
CA PHE A 25 11.87 -6.67 -0.57
C PHE A 25 12.72 -7.07 -1.78
N ARG A 26 12.11 -7.05 -2.96
CA ARG A 26 12.80 -7.35 -4.24
C ARG A 26 13.92 -6.36 -4.56
N GLU A 27 13.71 -5.08 -4.29
CA GLU A 27 14.71 -4.04 -4.49
C GLU A 27 15.08 -3.35 -3.17
N ARG A 28 16.34 -2.91 -3.06
CA ARG A 28 16.87 -2.28 -1.85
C ARG A 28 16.06 -1.06 -1.41
N TRP A 29 15.47 -0.33 -2.35
CA TRP A 29 14.71 0.88 -2.02
C TRP A 29 13.30 0.57 -1.45
N HIS A 30 12.72 -0.61 -1.68
CA HIS A 30 11.41 -0.98 -1.12
C HIS A 30 11.43 -0.92 0.41
N GLY A 31 12.47 -1.49 1.04
CA GLY A 31 12.63 -1.43 2.50
C GLY A 31 12.82 -0.01 3.03
N ARG A 32 13.49 0.87 2.26
CA ARG A 32 13.63 2.29 2.60
C ARG A 32 12.28 3.01 2.53
N ALA A 33 11.50 2.78 1.48
CA ALA A 33 10.17 3.36 1.31
C ALA A 33 9.22 2.92 2.43
N PHE A 34 9.23 1.63 2.78
CA PHE A 34 8.46 1.09 3.91
C PHE A 34 8.82 1.79 5.22
N ALA A 35 10.12 1.90 5.54
CA ALA A 35 10.57 2.56 6.76
C ALA A 35 10.17 4.05 6.79
N MET A 36 10.27 4.76 5.67
CA MET A 36 9.82 6.16 5.58
C MET A 36 8.32 6.29 5.82
N GLY A 37 7.50 5.42 5.24
CA GLY A 37 6.05 5.38 5.46
C GLY A 37 5.71 5.14 6.93
N ALA A 38 6.34 4.15 7.57
CA ALA A 38 6.13 3.84 8.97
C ALA A 38 6.50 5.01 9.91
N MET A 39 7.60 5.71 9.60
CA MET A 39 8.04 6.87 10.40
C MET A 39 7.22 8.13 10.12
N SER A 40 6.59 8.25 8.94
CA SER A 40 5.87 9.47 8.54
C SER A 40 4.74 9.85 9.50
N MET A 41 4.04 8.86 10.07
CA MET A 41 2.96 9.07 11.03
C MET A 41 3.45 9.79 12.30
N GLY A 42 4.54 9.30 12.90
CA GLY A 42 5.14 9.94 14.07
C GLY A 42 5.70 11.33 13.78
N LEU A 43 6.23 11.56 12.58
CA LEU A 43 6.80 12.85 12.17
C LEU A 43 5.73 13.90 11.81
N SER A 44 4.60 13.46 11.25
CA SER A 44 3.49 14.34 10.85
C SER A 44 2.44 14.53 11.96
N GLY A 45 2.55 13.78 13.05
CA GLY A 45 1.56 13.79 14.13
C GLY A 45 0.25 13.08 13.76
N THR A 46 0.25 12.25 12.71
CA THR A 46 -0.93 11.50 12.26
C THR A 46 -0.91 10.06 12.77
N ASN A 47 -2.06 9.40 12.70
CA ASN A 47 -2.18 7.98 13.02
C ASN A 47 -2.22 7.11 11.75
N LEU A 48 -2.37 5.80 11.93
CA LEU A 48 -2.44 4.83 10.85
C LEU A 48 -3.69 5.01 9.96
N ASP A 49 -4.79 5.49 10.52
CA ASP A 49 -6.02 5.71 9.77
C ASP A 49 -5.86 6.88 8.78
N ALA A 50 -5.22 7.96 9.22
CA ALA A 50 -4.87 9.08 8.35
C ALA A 50 -3.88 8.68 7.25
N PHE A 51 -2.91 7.79 7.56
CA PHE A 51 -1.99 7.24 6.56
C PHE A 51 -2.74 6.43 5.49
N ARG A 52 -3.65 5.52 5.90
CA ARG A 52 -4.51 4.76 4.98
C ARG A 52 -5.35 5.70 4.11
N HIS A 53 -6.01 6.67 4.72
CA HIS A 53 -6.82 7.65 4.00
C HIS A 53 -6.01 8.49 3.01
N GLY A 54 -4.73 8.76 3.30
CA GLY A 54 -3.81 9.40 2.35
C GLY A 54 -3.62 8.58 1.08
N LEU A 55 -3.48 7.26 1.19
CA LEU A 55 -3.37 6.35 0.05
C LEU A 55 -4.69 6.25 -0.74
N GLU A 56 -5.82 6.25 -0.04
CA GLU A 56 -7.16 6.18 -0.64
C GLU A 56 -7.48 7.38 -1.55
N ARG A 57 -6.78 8.50 -1.37
CA ARG A 57 -6.99 9.77 -2.08
C ARG A 57 -6.02 9.99 -3.25
N LEU A 58 -5.12 9.05 -3.52
CA LEU A 58 -4.29 9.10 -4.72
C LEU A 58 -5.18 9.11 -5.97
N HIS A 59 -4.74 9.82 -7.02
CA HIS A 59 -5.48 9.80 -8.29
C HIS A 59 -5.58 8.34 -8.79
N PRO A 60 -6.77 7.90 -9.24
CA PRO A 60 -6.96 6.54 -9.77
C PRO A 60 -6.01 6.17 -10.91
#